data_AF-A0A832DCR5-F1
#
_entry.id   AF-A0A832DCR5-F1
#
_cell.length_a   1.000
_cell.length_b   1.000
_cell.length_c   1.000
_cell.angle_alpha   90.00
_cell.angle_beta   90.00
_cell.angle_gamma   90.00
#
_symmetry.space_group_name_H-M   'P 1'
#
loop_
_entity.id
_entity.type
_entity.pdbx_description
1 polymer ?
#
loop_
_entity_poly.entity_id
_entity_poly.type
_entity_poly.pdbx_seq_one_letter_code
_entity_poly.pdbx_strand_id
1 'polypeptide(L)'
;MKLVKVFKGVCPKCGSPLTVEGVPGVKDVRCPSCNLSIDPSGFTIDLVVRLGDCEIRDWERFSQLSSTNQERVLQALESGLAPRELYPLLLKLREVGALICT
;
A
#
# COMPACT_ATOMS: atom_id res chain seq x y z
N MET A 1 -3.16 8.78 -3.67
CA MET A 1 -3.32 7.30 -3.65
C MET A 1 -2.83 6.69 -4.97
N LYS A 2 -2.03 5.62 -4.92
CA LYS A 2 -1.48 4.94 -6.11
C LYS A 2 -1.21 3.46 -5.85
N LEU A 3 -1.22 2.64 -6.90
CA LEU A 3 -0.75 1.26 -6.84
C LEU A 3 0.78 1.23 -6.84
N VAL A 4 1.35 0.45 -5.93
CA VAL A 4 2.80 0.29 -5.79
C VAL A 4 3.15 -1.20 -5.70
N LYS A 5 4.30 -1.55 -6.27
CA LYS A 5 4.88 -2.89 -6.10
C LYS A 5 5.71 -2.90 -4.83
N VAL A 6 5.56 -3.92 -4.00
CA VAL A 6 6.34 -4.12 -2.79
C VAL A 6 7.07 -5.46 -2.92
N PHE A 7 8.38 -5.42 -2.80
CA PHE A 7 9.20 -6.63 -2.76
C PHE A 7 9.39 -7.07 -1.32
N LYS A 8 9.14 -8.35 -1.07
CA LYS A 8 9.30 -9.01 0.23
C LYS A 8 10.27 -10.17 0.10
N GLY A 9 11.26 -10.21 0.98
CA GLY A 9 12.26 -11.27 0.96
C GLY A 9 13.21 -11.18 2.14
N VAL A 10 14.37 -11.81 1.99
CA VAL A 10 15.44 -11.81 2.99
C VAL A 10 16.73 -11.37 2.32
N CYS A 11 17.50 -10.50 2.99
CA CYS A 11 18.76 -10.02 2.46
C CYS A 11 19.80 -11.16 2.48
N PRO A 12 20.44 -11.48 1.33
CA PRO A 12 21.40 -12.59 1.28
C PRO A 12 22.68 -12.33 2.07
N LYS A 13 22.99 -11.07 2.40
CA LYS A 13 24.22 -10.70 3.13
C LYS A 13 24.03 -10.65 4.65
N CYS A 14 22.97 -10.00 5.12
CA CYS A 14 22.74 -9.80 6.55
C CYS A 14 21.61 -10.65 7.14
N GLY A 15 20.88 -11.41 6.31
CA GLY A 15 19.77 -12.26 6.75
C GLY A 15 18.54 -11.49 7.24
N SER A 16 18.53 -10.16 7.17
CA SER A 16 17.41 -9.35 7.63
C SER A 16 16.21 -9.44 6.67
N PRO A 17 14.97 -9.53 7.18
CA PRO A 17 13.78 -9.43 6.34
C PRO A 17 13.73 -8.05 5.71
N LEU A 18 13.32 -7.98 4.44
CA LEU A 18 13.16 -6.73 3.71
C LEU A 18 11.74 -6.65 3.15
N THR A 19 11.15 -5.46 3.30
CA THR A 19 9.91 -5.05 2.67
C THR A 19 10.16 -3.66 2.09
N VAL A 20 10.20 -3.56 0.77
CA VAL A 20 10.63 -2.34 0.07
C VAL A 20 9.73 -2.04 -1.12
N GLU A 21 9.42 -0.76 -1.32
CA GLU A 21 8.68 -0.32 -2.50
C GLU A 21 9.57 -0.33 -3.74
N GLY A 22 9.08 -0.94 -4.81
CA GLY A 22 9.71 -0.90 -6.11
C GLY A 22 9.58 0.48 -6.74
N VAL A 23 10.71 1.07 -7.14
CA VAL A 23 10.74 2.34 -7.88
C VAL A 23 10.68 2.03 -9.39
N PRO A 24 9.75 2.63 -10.15
CA PRO A 24 9.71 2.44 -11.61
C PRO A 24 11.05 2.77 -12.27
N GLY A 25 11.55 1.86 -13.11
CA GLY A 25 12.83 2.03 -13.80
C GLY A 25 14.07 1.63 -12.99
N VAL A 26 13.93 1.35 -11.70
CA VAL A 26 15.01 0.81 -10.86
C VAL A 26 14.90 -0.71 -10.82
N LYS A 27 15.97 -1.40 -11.21
CA LYS A 27 16.02 -2.87 -11.26
C LYS A 27 16.41 -3.49 -9.92
N ASP A 28 17.20 -2.77 -9.13
CA ASP A 28 17.73 -3.29 -7.87
C ASP A 28 16.99 -2.72 -6.66
N VAL A 29 16.95 -3.53 -5.61
CA VAL A 29 16.42 -3.16 -4.30
C VAL A 29 17.58 -2.96 -3.33
N ARG A 30 17.53 -1.90 -2.51
CA ARG A 30 18.49 -1.73 -1.43
C ARG A 30 17.99 -2.33 -0.12
N CYS A 31 18.83 -3.13 0.52
CA CYS A 31 18.56 -3.61 1.87
C CYS A 31 18.60 -2.44 2.87
N PRO A 32 17.55 -2.19 3.66
CA PRO A 32 17.53 -1.07 4.61
C PRO A 32 18.54 -1.23 5.76
N SER A 33 18.94 -2.47 6.08
CA SER A 33 19.84 -2.74 7.22
C SER A 33 21.33 -2.63 6.88
N CYS A 34 21.74 -3.06 5.68
CA CYS A 34 23.16 -3.09 5.27
C CYS A 34 23.46 -2.36 3.96
N ASN A 35 22.46 -1.71 3.37
CA ASN A 35 22.54 -0.92 2.13
C ASN A 35 23.05 -1.68 0.89
N LEU A 36 22.99 -3.02 0.91
CA LEU A 36 23.36 -3.85 -0.24
C LEU A 36 22.34 -3.69 -1.37
N SER A 37 22.83 -3.54 -2.61
CA SER A 37 22.01 -3.62 -3.83
C SER A 37 21.73 -5.09 -4.15
N ILE A 38 20.46 -5.46 -4.29
CA ILE A 38 19.99 -6.83 -4.47
C ILE A 38 19.08 -6.90 -5.69
N ASP A 39 19.28 -7.90 -6.53
CA ASP A 39 18.34 -8.26 -7.59
C ASP A 39 17.07 -8.88 -6.96
N PRO A 40 15.89 -8.27 -7.12
CA PRO A 40 14.65 -8.75 -6.51
C PRO A 40 14.03 -9.96 -7.22
N SER A 41 14.68 -10.55 -8.24
CA SER A 41 14.17 -11.71 -8.98
C SER A 41 13.77 -12.91 -8.10
N GLY A 42 14.35 -13.05 -6.91
CA GLY A 42 14.01 -14.09 -5.93
C GLY A 42 13.01 -13.65 -4.83
N PHE A 43 12.47 -12.43 -4.90
CA PHE A 43 11.56 -11.89 -3.89
C PHE A 43 10.10 -12.06 -4.27
N THR A 44 9.24 -12.19 -3.26
CA THR A 44 7.79 -12.14 -3.46
C THR A 44 7.39 -10.72 -3.81
N ILE A 45 6.56 -10.57 -4.84
CA ILE A 45 6.06 -9.26 -5.29
C ILE A 45 4.59 -9.14 -4.90
N ASP A 46 4.30 -8.20 -4.01
CA ASP A 46 2.93 -7.81 -3.69
C ASP A 46 2.57 -6.51 -4.40
N LEU A 47 1.31 -6.39 -4.80
CA LEU A 47 0.72 -5.14 -5.27
C LEU A 47 -0.17 -4.59 -4.16
N VAL A 48 0.17 -3.40 -3.67
CA VAL A 48 -0.60 -2.72 -2.62
C VAL A 48 -0.97 -1.32 -3.08
N VAL A 49 -1.99 -0.76 -2.46
CA VAL A 49 -2.38 0.63 -2.65
C VAL A 49 -1.69 1.44 -1.56
N ARG A 50 -0.87 2.42 -1.94
CA ARG A 50 -0.37 3.43 -1.01
C ARG A 50 -1.37 4.57 -0.94
N LEU A 51 -1.95 4.76 0.23
CA LEU A 51 -2.74 5.93 0.57
C LEU A 51 -1.77 7.08 0.87
N GLY A 52 -2.12 8.28 0.43
CA GLY A 52 -1.43 9.49 0.87
C GLY A 52 -2.07 9.96 2.18
N ASP A 53 -2.07 11.26 2.42
CA ASP A 53 -2.88 11.84 3.48
C ASP A 53 -4.34 11.79 3.07
N CYS A 54 -5.02 10.71 3.45
CA CYS A 54 -6.41 10.45 3.11
C CYS A 54 -7.30 10.51 4.37
N GLU A 55 -8.47 11.12 4.25
CA GLU A 55 -9.45 11.23 5.34
C GLU A 55 -10.89 11.06 4.86
N ILE A 56 -11.77 10.57 5.74
CA ILE A 56 -13.20 10.47 5.48
C ILE A 56 -13.84 11.83 5.73
N ARG A 57 -14.48 12.39 4.70
CA ARG A 57 -15.16 13.69 4.78
C ARG A 57 -16.68 13.57 4.88
N ASP A 58 -17.26 12.55 4.25
CA ASP A 58 -18.69 12.28 4.30
C ASP A 58 -18.95 10.97 5.04
N TRP A 59 -19.18 11.08 6.35
CA TRP A 59 -19.45 9.94 7.23
C TRP A 59 -20.81 9.29 6.95
N GLU A 60 -21.78 10.05 6.44
CA GLU A 60 -23.10 9.52 6.09
C GLU A 60 -22.97 8.56 4.90
N ARG A 61 -22.29 8.97 3.83
CA ARG A 61 -22.02 8.09 2.68
C ARG A 61 -21.12 6.92 3.05
N PHE A 62 -20.11 7.15 3.88
CA PHE A 62 -19.23 6.08 4.36
C PHE A 62 -20.01 5.00 5.14
N SER A 63 -20.99 5.42 5.96
CA SER A 63 -21.81 4.49 6.74
C SER A 63 -22.68 3.55 5.90
N GLN A 64 -22.90 3.86 4.62
CA GLN A 64 -23.64 2.99 3.68
C GLN A 64 -22.84 1.77 3.23
N LEU A 65 -21.53 1.73 3.49
CA LEU A 65 -20.71 0.54 3.26
C LEU A 65 -21.08 -0.56 4.26
N SER A 66 -20.85 -1.83 3.90
CA SER A 66 -20.91 -2.92 4.87
C SER A 66 -19.87 -2.75 5.98
N SER A 67 -20.14 -3.24 7.18
CA SER A 67 -19.22 -3.14 8.34
C SER A 67 -17.81 -3.64 8.00
N THR A 68 -17.70 -4.75 7.28
CA THR A 68 -16.40 -5.29 6.81
C THR A 68 -15.66 -4.30 5.91
N ASN A 69 -16.36 -3.60 5.01
CA ASN A 69 -15.71 -2.61 4.15
C ASN A 69 -15.35 -1.34 4.91
N GLN A 70 -16.16 -0.94 5.90
CA GLN A 70 -15.84 0.18 6.78
C GLN A 70 -14.54 -0.11 7.54
N GLU A 71 -14.43 -1.27 8.20
CA GLU A 71 -13.23 -1.71 8.92
C GLU A 71 -11.99 -1.73 8.01
N ARG A 72 -12.11 -2.32 6.81
CA ARG A 72 -11.00 -2.41 5.86
C ARG A 72 -10.51 -1.02 5.40
N VAL A 73 -11.43 -0.09 5.17
CA VAL A 73 -11.06 1.29 4.78
C VAL A 73 -10.41 2.02 5.95
N LEU A 74 -10.94 1.90 7.17
CA LEU A 74 -10.35 2.53 8.36
C LEU A 74 -8.93 2.00 8.62
N GLN A 75 -8.73 0.68 8.56
CA GLN A 75 -7.39 0.07 8.66
C GLN A 75 -6.44 0.55 7.56
N ALA A 76 -6.95 0.75 6.34
CA ALA A 76 -6.16 1.28 5.24
C ALA A 76 -5.72 2.73 5.45
N LEU A 77 -6.60 3.56 6.02
CA LEU A 77 -6.28 4.95 6.35
C LEU A 77 -5.27 5.03 7.49
N GLU A 78 -5.45 4.21 8.53
CA GLU A 78 -4.53 4.14 9.67
C GLU A 78 -3.12 3.67 9.28
N SER A 79 -3.03 2.63 8.44
CA SER A 79 -1.74 2.06 8.03
C SER A 79 -1.08 2.79 6.84
N GLY A 80 -1.83 3.65 6.14
CA GLY A 80 -1.41 4.24 4.87
C GLY A 80 -1.30 3.23 3.70
N LEU A 81 -1.70 1.98 3.91
CA LEU A 81 -1.58 0.89 2.95
C LEU A 81 -2.90 0.11 2.86
N ALA A 82 -3.31 -0.24 1.64
CA ALA A 82 -4.45 -1.09 1.40
C ALA A 82 -4.09 -2.29 0.51
N PRO A 83 -4.79 -3.43 0.68
CA PRO A 83 -4.71 -4.52 -0.26
C PRO A 83 -5.28 -4.09 -1.62
N ARG A 84 -4.74 -4.65 -2.72
CA ARG A 84 -5.11 -4.27 -4.09
C ARG A 84 -6.62 -4.37 -4.35
N GLU A 85 -7.28 -5.34 -3.74
CA GLU A 85 -8.71 -5.61 -3.92
C GLU A 85 -9.57 -4.47 -3.35
N LEU A 86 -9.04 -3.68 -2.42
CA LEU A 86 -9.75 -2.53 -1.85
C LEU A 86 -9.65 -1.28 -2.75
N TYR A 87 -8.75 -1.29 -3.74
CA TYR A 87 -8.51 -0.12 -4.60
C TYR A 87 -9.76 0.42 -5.29
N PRO A 88 -10.63 -0.41 -5.92
CA PRO A 88 -11.84 0.10 -6.57
C PRO A 88 -12.80 0.79 -5.59
N LEU A 89 -12.89 0.28 -4.35
CA LEU A 89 -13.73 0.90 -3.32
C LEU A 89 -13.18 2.27 -2.91
N LEU A 90 -11.87 2.37 -2.67
CA LEU A 90 -11.22 3.64 -2.31
C LEU A 90 -11.35 4.69 -3.42
N LEU A 91 -11.24 4.27 -4.69
CA LEU A 91 -11.47 5.15 -5.84
C LEU A 91 -12.91 5.66 -5.88
N LYS A 92 -13.89 4.76 -5.72
CA LYS A 92 -15.32 5.13 -5.69
C LYS A 92 -15.64 6.11 -4.57
N LEU A 93 -15.12 5.85 -3.36
CA LEU A 93 -15.29 6.76 -2.22
C LEU A 93 -14.71 8.15 -2.49
N ARG A 94 -13.57 8.21 -3.19
CA ARG A 94 -12.97 9.48 -3.59
C ARG A 94 -13.79 10.22 -4.65
N GLU A 95 -14.28 9.50 -5.66
CA GLU A 95 -15.11 10.07 -6.73
C GLU A 95 -16.41 10.68 -6.19
N VAL A 96 -17.03 10.04 -5.21
CA VAL A 96 -18.25 10.55 -4.57
C VAL A 96 -17.97 11.57 -3.45
N GLY A 97 -16.70 11.95 -3.24
CA GLY A 97 -16.30 12.93 -2.22
C GLY A 97 -16.39 12.45 -0.77
N ALA A 98 -16.62 11.15 -0.54
CA ALA A 98 -16.64 10.57 0.80
C ALA A 98 -15.23 10.39 1.39
N LEU A 99 -14.23 10.19 0.52
CA LEU A 99 -12.82 10.13 0.87
C LEU A 99 -12.07 11.24 0.15
N ILE A 100 -11.24 12.00 0.86
CA ILE A 100 -10.31 12.96 0.25
C ILE A 100 -8.90 12.47 0.48
N CYS A 101 -8.02 12.65 -0.50
CA CYS A 101 -6.60 12.38 -0.38
C CYS A 101 -5.81 13.57 -0.93
N THR A 102 -4.86 14.11 -0.15
CA THR A 102 -3.90 15.12 -0.59
C THR A 102 -2.57 14.52 -1.03
#